data_AF-A0A968Z6I1-F1
#
_entry.id   AF-A0A968Z6I1-F1
#
_cell.length_a   1.000
_cell.length_b   1.000
_cell.length_c   1.000
_cell.angle_alpha   90.00
_cell.angle_beta   90.00
_cell.angle_gamma   90.00
#
_symmetry.space_group_name_H-M   'P 1'
#
loop_
_entity.id
_entity.type
_entity.pdbx_description
1 polymer ?
#
loop_
_entity_poly.entity_id
_entity_poly.type
_entity_poly.pdbx_seq_one_letter_code
_entity_poly.pdbx_strand_id
1 'polypeptide(L)'
;MAITEIPTPGNDFILGDALDNRIDALAGNDTVNGNGGNDTLIGGIGNDQLLGAVGNDTLIGGEGNDLLIGDNIAGAGNDSLNGGAGSDTLNGGLGKDTLAGGTDGDLYSIGSLDTIIIEQANEGNDIVNSFISYTLGANLERLTLVGTANINGIGNELSNSILGNTGNNVLNGLAGIDSINGGDGNDSLAGGTENDILVGGLGVDTLDGGAGNDILDDRNGNDSLIGGSGNDRFTSGLGIDTINGGDGIDHIVESSDFSFALTDDSLFTFTSDFLDEDKLNSIEGATLTLKDSGNEFQFIDALDFTKGSVTLSDGNGSNSLIGGHKSDKLFGGAGNDDLLGGRGLGNDTLMGGSGNDTLADNVVTGDIVASNGGNDVLFGEDGDDELLGQNGNDALSGGAGNDFLNGFGSDGAERDNLGGGSGADIFSLVAVNFTSNSVFPAYQGTGHATISDFSISSGDKIELTGSLNQYKLVLGNIDGDTVQDSLIQLRSNNDLIGVVLDANIIGANVFNFI
;
A
#
# COMPACT_ATOMS: atom_id res chain seq x y z
N MET A 1 48.29 49.33 -22.73
CA MET A 1 47.70 49.24 -21.39
C MET A 1 46.96 47.93 -21.39
N ALA A 2 47.30 47.04 -20.48
CA ALA A 2 46.83 45.65 -20.48
C ALA A 2 45.42 45.50 -19.89
N ILE A 3 44.84 46.56 -19.30
CA ILE A 3 43.49 46.60 -18.74
C ILE A 3 42.87 48.01 -18.89
N THR A 4 41.54 48.13 -18.82
CA THR A 4 40.79 49.38 -19.04
C THR A 4 40.82 50.39 -17.90
N GLU A 5 40.99 49.93 -16.66
CA GLU A 5 41.00 50.76 -15.45
C GLU A 5 42.10 50.28 -14.48
N ILE A 6 42.58 51.17 -13.61
CA ILE A 6 43.49 50.79 -12.51
C ILE A 6 42.62 50.37 -11.34
N PRO A 7 42.75 49.13 -10.82
CA PRO A 7 41.96 48.67 -9.68
C PRO A 7 42.08 49.58 -8.45
N THR A 8 40.97 49.75 -7.75
CA THR A 8 40.78 50.56 -6.55
C THR A 8 40.08 49.74 -5.47
N PRO A 9 40.09 50.18 -4.20
CA PRO A 9 39.31 49.51 -3.14
C PRO A 9 37.80 49.82 -3.18
N GLY A 10 37.24 50.18 -4.33
CA GLY A 10 35.80 50.36 -4.51
C GLY A 10 35.36 49.71 -5.82
N ASN A 11 34.06 49.68 -6.05
CA ASN A 11 33.48 48.95 -7.19
C ASN A 11 34.04 49.42 -8.55
N ASP A 12 34.76 48.53 -9.20
CA ASP A 12 35.45 48.76 -10.46
C ASP A 12 34.83 47.96 -11.62
N PHE A 13 35.08 48.44 -12.84
CA PHE A 13 34.76 47.72 -14.07
C PHE A 13 36.02 47.55 -14.92
N ILE A 14 36.57 46.33 -14.89
CA ILE A 14 37.90 46.04 -15.45
C ILE A 14 37.75 45.08 -16.62
N LEU A 15 38.23 45.49 -17.80
CA LEU A 15 38.35 44.63 -18.98
C LEU A 15 39.82 44.38 -19.28
N GLY A 16 40.16 43.11 -19.47
CA GLY A 16 41.41 42.61 -20.04
C GLY A 16 41.53 42.86 -21.54
N ASP A 17 42.61 42.37 -22.12
CA ASP A 17 42.84 42.34 -23.57
C ASP A 17 42.78 40.90 -24.12
N ALA A 18 43.52 40.57 -25.19
CA ALA A 18 43.47 39.24 -25.82
C ALA A 18 44.73 38.42 -25.50
N LEU A 19 45.46 38.80 -24.46
CA LEU A 19 46.67 38.17 -23.97
C LEU A 19 46.44 37.71 -22.53
N ASP A 20 47.27 36.78 -22.07
CA ASP A 20 47.29 36.37 -20.65
C ASP A 20 47.40 37.59 -19.72
N ASN A 21 46.35 37.87 -18.98
CA ASN A 21 46.22 38.96 -18.04
C ASN A 21 46.28 38.45 -16.60
N ARG A 22 46.78 39.29 -15.70
CA ARG A 22 46.65 39.10 -14.26
C ARG A 22 45.98 40.33 -13.67
N ILE A 23 44.77 40.16 -13.16
CA ILE A 23 43.92 41.23 -12.65
C ILE A 23 43.58 40.93 -11.18
N ASP A 24 43.77 41.93 -10.34
CA ASP A 24 43.47 41.90 -8.90
C ASP A 24 42.58 43.11 -8.62
N ALA A 25 41.29 42.87 -8.39
CA ALA A 25 40.27 43.91 -8.27
C ALA A 25 40.23 44.55 -6.87
N LEU A 26 40.90 43.91 -5.89
CA LEU A 26 41.10 44.37 -4.52
C LEU A 26 39.86 44.25 -3.64
N ALA A 27 39.09 45.31 -3.48
CA ALA A 27 37.95 45.33 -2.58
C ALA A 27 36.85 46.18 -3.20
N GLY A 28 35.61 45.87 -2.92
CA GLY A 28 34.49 46.41 -3.66
C GLY A 28 33.69 45.28 -4.29
N ASN A 29 32.58 45.63 -4.92
CA ASN A 29 31.84 44.68 -5.74
C ASN A 29 32.21 44.95 -7.18
N ASP A 30 33.14 44.17 -7.69
CA ASP A 30 33.84 44.42 -8.93
C ASP A 30 33.27 43.61 -10.09
N THR A 31 33.52 44.06 -11.30
CA THR A 31 33.21 43.30 -12.52
C THR A 31 34.46 43.23 -13.38
N VAL A 32 34.98 42.01 -13.54
CA VAL A 32 36.22 41.73 -14.25
C VAL A 32 35.97 40.78 -15.41
N ASN A 33 36.45 41.12 -16.59
CA ASN A 33 36.38 40.26 -17.77
C ASN A 33 37.77 40.14 -18.41
N GLY A 34 38.32 38.92 -18.46
CA GLY A 34 39.61 38.59 -19.07
C GLY A 34 39.64 38.74 -20.59
N ASN A 35 38.49 38.53 -21.25
CA ASN A 35 38.28 38.46 -22.69
C ASN A 35 38.98 37.28 -23.38
N GLY A 36 40.29 37.28 -23.50
CA GLY A 36 40.94 36.06 -23.97
C GLY A 36 42.44 36.03 -23.74
N GLY A 37 43.00 34.83 -23.83
CA GLY A 37 44.28 34.53 -23.19
C GLY A 37 44.05 33.56 -22.04
N ASN A 38 45.09 33.14 -21.35
CA ASN A 38 44.94 32.37 -20.11
C ASN A 38 45.09 33.35 -18.95
N ASP A 39 43.97 33.81 -18.43
CA ASP A 39 43.88 34.90 -17.50
C ASP A 39 43.91 34.41 -16.04
N THR A 40 44.38 35.27 -15.14
CA THR A 40 44.21 35.10 -13.70
C THR A 40 43.45 36.29 -13.16
N LEU A 41 42.20 36.07 -12.76
CA LEU A 41 41.28 37.08 -12.23
C LEU A 41 41.08 36.84 -10.74
N ILE A 42 41.26 37.88 -9.94
CA ILE A 42 41.10 37.85 -8.48
C ILE A 42 40.13 38.96 -8.10
N GLY A 43 38.98 38.60 -7.51
CA GLY A 43 37.97 39.54 -7.03
C GLY A 43 38.44 40.27 -5.77
N GLY A 44 38.66 39.51 -4.70
CA GLY A 44 39.20 40.02 -3.45
C GLY A 44 38.13 40.08 -2.37
N ILE A 45 37.81 41.27 -1.85
CA ILE A 45 36.75 41.44 -0.82
C ILE A 45 35.54 42.12 -1.44
N GLY A 46 34.39 41.46 -1.39
CA GLY A 46 33.10 41.98 -1.85
C GLY A 46 32.45 40.99 -2.80
N ASN A 47 31.30 41.36 -3.35
CA ASN A 47 30.55 40.46 -4.24
C ASN A 47 30.93 40.75 -5.69
N ASP A 48 31.78 39.90 -6.25
CA ASP A 48 32.45 40.12 -7.51
C ASP A 48 31.84 39.31 -8.66
N GLN A 49 32.01 39.81 -9.88
CA GLN A 49 31.65 39.11 -11.11
C GLN A 49 32.91 38.92 -11.95
N LEU A 50 33.35 37.68 -12.09
CA LEU A 50 34.56 37.31 -12.81
C LEU A 50 34.19 36.50 -14.06
N LEU A 51 34.65 36.95 -15.22
CA LEU A 51 34.48 36.29 -16.50
C LEU A 51 35.85 36.00 -17.13
N GLY A 52 36.23 34.74 -17.26
CA GLY A 52 37.45 34.34 -17.98
C GLY A 52 37.35 34.59 -19.48
N ALA A 53 36.25 34.10 -20.07
CA ALA A 53 36.03 34.00 -21.51
C ALA A 53 37.06 33.09 -22.19
N VAL A 54 37.58 33.46 -23.37
CA VAL A 54 38.32 32.48 -24.19
C VAL A 54 39.71 32.23 -23.62
N GLY A 55 39.90 31.10 -22.95
CA GLY A 55 41.16 30.88 -22.25
C GLY A 55 41.30 29.52 -21.63
N ASN A 56 42.33 29.31 -20.82
CA ASN A 56 42.26 28.39 -19.70
C ASN A 56 42.54 29.28 -18.49
N ASP A 57 41.48 29.71 -17.83
CA ASP A 57 41.53 30.82 -16.92
C ASP A 57 41.59 30.34 -15.47
N THR A 58 42.11 31.19 -14.60
CA THR A 58 42.09 31.00 -13.16
C THR A 58 41.29 32.13 -12.54
N LEU A 59 40.12 31.82 -11.99
CA LEU A 59 39.24 32.77 -11.34
C LEU A 59 39.22 32.48 -9.84
N ILE A 60 39.44 33.54 -9.03
CA ILE A 60 39.43 33.47 -7.57
C ILE A 60 38.49 34.57 -7.08
N GLY A 61 37.34 34.20 -6.52
CA GLY A 61 36.34 35.14 -5.99
C GLY A 61 36.90 35.89 -4.79
N GLY A 62 37.06 35.20 -3.66
CA GLY A 62 37.65 35.74 -2.45
C GLY A 62 36.67 35.70 -1.28
N GLU A 63 36.47 36.83 -0.60
CA GLU A 63 35.42 36.97 0.42
C GLU A 63 34.21 37.65 -0.21
N GLY A 64 33.01 37.08 -0.10
CA GLY A 64 31.78 37.64 -0.64
C GLY A 64 30.99 36.60 -1.40
N ASN A 65 29.86 37.02 -1.96
CA ASN A 65 29.05 36.15 -2.81
C ASN A 65 29.36 36.48 -4.27
N ASP A 66 30.16 35.64 -4.89
CA ASP A 66 30.78 35.87 -6.19
C ASP A 66 30.11 35.08 -7.31
N LEU A 67 30.22 35.62 -8.53
CA LEU A 67 29.81 34.94 -9.76
C LEU A 67 31.06 34.71 -10.61
N LEU A 68 31.46 33.45 -10.74
CA LEU A 68 32.60 33.03 -11.54
C LEU A 68 32.11 32.29 -12.76
N ILE A 69 32.48 32.79 -13.95
CA ILE A 69 32.20 32.12 -15.21
C ILE A 69 33.49 31.96 -16.00
N GLY A 70 33.87 30.70 -16.25
CA GLY A 70 34.99 30.35 -17.13
C GLY A 70 34.67 30.77 -18.56
N ASP A 71 33.83 29.98 -19.23
CA ASP A 71 33.45 30.22 -20.62
C ASP A 71 31.96 30.59 -20.83
N ASN A 72 31.70 31.65 -21.60
CA ASN A 72 30.34 32.12 -21.94
C ASN A 72 29.91 31.76 -23.38
N ILE A 73 30.88 31.44 -24.23
CA ILE A 73 30.72 31.33 -25.69
C ILE A 73 31.64 30.20 -26.16
N ALA A 74 31.28 29.54 -27.28
CA ALA A 74 32.07 28.49 -27.91
C ALA A 74 33.60 28.76 -27.91
N GLY A 75 34.24 28.12 -26.95
CA GLY A 75 35.64 28.05 -26.55
C GLY A 75 35.63 26.95 -25.48
N ALA A 76 36.63 26.07 -25.46
CA ALA A 76 36.67 24.95 -24.52
C ALA A 76 37.91 25.14 -23.66
N GLY A 77 37.87 26.18 -22.84
CA GLY A 77 38.83 26.39 -21.78
C GLY A 77 38.79 25.27 -20.77
N ASN A 78 39.93 25.05 -20.12
CA ASN A 78 39.98 24.19 -18.95
C ASN A 78 40.22 25.12 -17.77
N ASP A 79 39.14 25.60 -17.21
CA ASP A 79 39.20 26.70 -16.26
C ASP A 79 39.32 26.19 -14.82
N SER A 80 39.96 26.99 -13.97
CA SER A 80 40.08 26.75 -12.54
C SER A 80 39.33 27.86 -11.80
N LEU A 81 38.17 27.54 -11.25
CA LEU A 81 37.34 28.49 -10.51
C LEU A 81 37.38 28.14 -9.02
N ASN A 82 37.69 29.15 -8.20
CA ASN A 82 37.66 29.07 -6.74
C ASN A 82 36.80 30.21 -6.19
N GLY A 83 35.64 29.90 -5.61
CA GLY A 83 34.71 30.88 -5.03
C GLY A 83 35.35 31.59 -3.83
N GLY A 84 35.69 30.82 -2.80
CA GLY A 84 36.34 31.31 -1.59
C GLY A 84 35.42 31.22 -0.39
N ALA A 85 35.02 32.34 0.17
CA ALA A 85 34.14 32.37 1.33
C ALA A 85 32.90 33.19 1.01
N GLY A 86 31.72 32.59 1.20
CA GLY A 86 30.43 33.18 0.87
C GLY A 86 29.66 32.26 -0.07
N SER A 87 28.45 32.65 -0.45
CA SER A 87 27.62 31.82 -1.33
C SER A 87 27.87 32.18 -2.79
N ASP A 88 28.68 31.37 -3.45
CA ASP A 88 29.20 31.62 -4.78
C ASP A 88 28.43 30.86 -5.87
N THR A 89 28.50 31.37 -7.10
CA THR A 89 27.98 30.69 -8.29
C THR A 89 29.11 30.46 -9.29
N LEU A 90 29.41 29.20 -9.56
CA LEU A 90 30.50 28.77 -10.41
C LEU A 90 29.97 28.07 -11.66
N ASN A 91 30.34 28.58 -12.83
CA ASN A 91 30.06 27.95 -14.11
C ASN A 91 31.34 27.84 -14.93
N GLY A 92 31.90 26.63 -15.03
CA GLY A 92 33.08 26.38 -15.87
C GLY A 92 32.81 26.57 -17.37
N GLY A 93 31.57 26.34 -17.80
CA GLY A 93 31.22 26.38 -19.22
C GLY A 93 31.53 25.05 -19.91
N LEU A 94 32.23 25.11 -21.05
CA LEU A 94 32.63 23.94 -21.82
C LEU A 94 34.09 23.62 -21.55
N GLY A 95 34.44 22.34 -21.49
CA GLY A 95 35.82 21.90 -21.35
C GLY A 95 36.03 21.08 -20.09
N LYS A 96 37.29 20.95 -19.66
CA LYS A 96 37.66 20.23 -18.45
C LYS A 96 37.95 21.23 -17.35
N ASP A 97 36.92 21.58 -16.61
CA ASP A 97 37.01 22.59 -15.57
C ASP A 97 37.27 21.98 -14.20
N THR A 98 37.86 22.77 -13.31
CA THR A 98 37.98 22.47 -11.88
C THR A 98 37.25 23.55 -11.10
N LEU A 99 36.24 23.17 -10.33
CA LEU A 99 35.41 24.08 -9.55
C LEU A 99 35.60 23.76 -8.06
N ALA A 100 35.77 24.79 -7.25
CA ALA A 100 35.77 24.73 -5.79
C ALA A 100 35.03 25.97 -5.27
N GLY A 101 33.89 25.80 -4.62
CA GLY A 101 33.09 26.92 -4.09
C GLY A 101 33.71 27.46 -2.81
N GLY A 102 34.11 26.57 -1.91
CA GLY A 102 34.81 26.94 -0.67
C GLY A 102 33.85 26.88 0.50
N THR A 103 33.82 27.89 1.37
CA THR A 103 32.96 27.85 2.56
C THR A 103 31.62 28.54 2.32
N ASP A 104 30.58 28.08 3.03
CA ASP A 104 29.17 28.43 2.85
C ASP A 104 28.54 27.66 1.68
N GLY A 105 27.26 27.89 1.38
CA GLY A 105 26.55 27.09 0.37
C GLY A 105 26.69 27.67 -1.03
N ASP A 106 27.21 26.87 -1.95
CA ASP A 106 27.60 27.23 -3.31
C ASP A 106 26.74 26.57 -4.40
N LEU A 107 26.80 27.14 -5.60
CA LEU A 107 26.10 26.63 -6.78
C LEU A 107 27.09 26.33 -7.92
N TYR A 108 27.23 25.05 -8.25
CA TYR A 108 28.00 24.58 -9.41
C TYR A 108 27.08 24.35 -10.61
N SER A 109 27.41 24.93 -11.76
CA SER A 109 26.75 24.62 -13.04
C SER A 109 27.70 23.83 -13.93
N ILE A 110 27.30 22.61 -14.29
CA ILE A 110 28.15 21.70 -15.06
C ILE A 110 27.51 21.28 -16.39
N GLY A 111 28.28 21.39 -17.47
CA GLY A 111 27.89 20.98 -18.82
C GLY A 111 28.80 19.92 -19.45
N SER A 112 29.83 19.47 -18.73
CA SER A 112 30.86 18.56 -19.23
C SER A 112 31.14 17.43 -18.23
N LEU A 113 31.27 16.20 -18.72
CA LEU A 113 31.61 15.03 -17.89
C LEU A 113 33.05 15.07 -17.37
N ASP A 114 33.90 15.93 -17.95
CA ASP A 114 35.29 16.07 -17.54
C ASP A 114 35.46 17.09 -16.40
N THR A 115 34.42 17.84 -16.03
CA THR A 115 34.44 18.79 -14.92
C THR A 115 34.68 18.07 -13.59
N ILE A 116 35.58 18.62 -12.78
CA ILE A 116 35.90 18.13 -11.43
C ILE A 116 35.42 19.17 -10.44
N ILE A 117 34.58 18.75 -9.49
CA ILE A 117 34.18 19.55 -8.33
C ILE A 117 35.02 19.09 -7.13
N ILE A 118 35.56 20.04 -6.37
CA ILE A 118 36.39 19.79 -5.19
C ILE A 118 35.66 20.34 -3.96
N GLU A 119 34.96 19.46 -3.26
CA GLU A 119 34.32 19.78 -1.98
C GLU A 119 35.03 19.10 -0.81
N GLN A 120 35.32 19.87 0.24
CA GLN A 120 35.82 19.34 1.49
C GLN A 120 34.70 19.18 2.51
N ALA A 121 34.98 18.42 3.56
CA ALA A 121 33.99 18.21 4.61
C ALA A 121 33.75 19.49 5.41
N ASN A 122 32.46 19.80 5.66
CA ASN A 122 31.97 20.96 6.41
C ASN A 122 32.22 22.32 5.72
N GLU A 123 32.25 22.33 4.40
CA GLU A 123 32.39 23.54 3.61
C GLU A 123 31.03 24.20 3.34
N GLY A 124 29.97 23.45 3.11
CA GLY A 124 28.68 24.07 2.78
C GLY A 124 27.51 23.11 2.79
N ASN A 125 26.41 23.57 2.21
CA ASN A 125 25.38 22.71 1.64
C ASN A 125 25.23 23.12 0.19
N ASP A 126 25.77 22.30 -0.70
CA ASP A 126 26.10 22.75 -2.04
C ASP A 126 25.18 22.13 -3.08
N ILE A 127 24.95 22.87 -4.15
CA ILE A 127 24.04 22.49 -5.24
C ILE A 127 24.82 22.30 -6.53
N VAL A 128 24.62 21.15 -7.16
CA VAL A 128 25.06 20.89 -8.54
C VAL A 128 23.86 20.99 -9.48
N ASN A 129 23.85 22.03 -10.32
CA ASN A 129 22.98 22.11 -11.48
C ASN A 129 23.67 21.41 -12.67
N SER A 130 23.15 20.27 -13.10
CA SER A 130 23.75 19.47 -14.16
C SER A 130 22.90 19.44 -15.42
N PHE A 131 23.52 19.73 -16.57
CA PHE A 131 22.93 19.59 -17.91
C PHE A 131 23.22 18.22 -18.56
N ILE A 132 23.86 17.33 -17.80
CA ILE A 132 24.31 15.99 -18.18
C ILE A 132 23.98 14.99 -17.07
N SER A 133 24.10 13.68 -17.33
CA SER A 133 24.02 12.70 -16.25
C SER A 133 25.19 12.88 -15.28
N TYR A 134 24.91 12.85 -13.97
CA TYR A 134 25.91 13.15 -12.94
C TYR A 134 25.76 12.28 -11.70
N THR A 135 26.89 12.01 -11.05
CA THR A 135 26.98 11.34 -9.75
C THR A 135 27.63 12.31 -8.78
N LEU A 136 26.97 12.59 -7.66
CA LEU A 136 27.52 13.47 -6.63
C LEU A 136 28.84 12.89 -6.10
N GLY A 137 29.87 13.72 -6.08
CA GLY A 137 31.11 13.45 -5.34
C GLY A 137 30.87 13.47 -3.83
N ALA A 138 31.89 13.14 -3.03
CA ALA A 138 31.81 13.25 -1.58
C ALA A 138 31.55 14.70 -1.15
N ASN A 139 30.83 14.87 -0.03
CA ASN A 139 30.48 16.19 0.56
C ASN A 139 29.62 17.09 -0.34
N LEU A 140 28.96 16.55 -1.37
CA LEU A 140 27.94 17.27 -2.13
C LEU A 140 26.57 16.77 -1.70
N GLU A 141 25.64 17.68 -1.39
CA GLU A 141 24.35 17.32 -0.81
C GLU A 141 23.18 17.43 -1.79
N ARG A 142 23.28 18.26 -2.84
CA ARG A 142 22.13 18.55 -3.70
C ARG A 142 22.45 18.46 -5.19
N LEU A 143 21.61 17.74 -5.91
CA LEU A 143 21.65 17.61 -7.36
C LEU A 143 20.36 18.13 -7.97
N THR A 144 20.45 18.96 -8.99
CA THR A 144 19.33 19.37 -9.84
C THR A 144 19.69 19.11 -11.29
N LEU A 145 18.94 18.22 -11.93
CA LEU A 145 19.06 17.98 -13.37
C LEU A 145 18.32 19.08 -14.12
N VAL A 146 18.95 19.65 -15.14
CA VAL A 146 18.42 20.80 -15.87
C VAL A 146 18.15 20.43 -17.33
N GLY A 147 17.10 21.02 -17.89
CA GLY A 147 16.71 20.83 -19.29
C GLY A 147 15.65 19.76 -19.46
N THR A 148 15.60 19.18 -20.65
CA THR A 148 14.54 18.21 -21.04
C THR A 148 15.14 16.91 -21.60
N ALA A 149 16.45 16.71 -21.43
CA ALA A 149 17.12 15.52 -21.90
C ALA A 149 16.93 14.39 -20.88
N ASN A 150 16.92 13.15 -21.35
CA ASN A 150 16.91 11.97 -20.48
C ASN A 150 18.30 11.80 -19.87
N ILE A 151 18.53 12.46 -18.74
CA ILE A 151 19.78 12.43 -17.97
C ILE A 151 19.51 11.85 -16.60
N ASN A 152 20.55 11.35 -15.95
CA ASN A 152 20.42 10.57 -14.72
C ASN A 152 21.16 11.23 -13.57
N GLY A 153 20.69 10.99 -12.34
CA GLY A 153 21.28 11.50 -11.12
C GLY A 153 21.60 10.36 -10.16
N ILE A 154 22.78 10.39 -9.56
CA ILE A 154 23.14 9.45 -8.50
C ILE A 154 23.68 10.26 -7.32
N GLY A 155 23.21 9.95 -6.12
CA GLY A 155 23.70 10.48 -4.86
C GLY A 155 25.05 9.91 -4.43
N ASN A 156 25.33 9.99 -3.14
CA ASN A 156 26.53 9.49 -2.47
C ASN A 156 26.14 8.83 -1.12
N GLU A 157 27.04 8.78 -0.14
CA GLU A 157 26.77 8.16 1.17
C GLU A 157 26.11 9.13 2.19
N LEU A 158 25.75 10.34 1.76
CA LEU A 158 25.11 11.37 2.58
C LEU A 158 23.63 11.45 2.26
N SER A 159 22.86 12.04 3.16
CA SER A 159 21.50 12.52 2.87
C SER A 159 21.51 13.54 1.74
N ASN A 160 21.06 13.14 0.55
CA ASN A 160 21.03 13.95 -0.64
C ASN A 160 19.62 14.45 -0.99
N SER A 161 19.56 15.62 -1.63
CA SER A 161 18.35 16.10 -2.30
C SER A 161 18.56 16.09 -3.81
N ILE A 162 17.84 15.20 -4.50
CA ILE A 162 17.96 14.98 -5.94
C ILE A 162 16.66 15.40 -6.62
N LEU A 163 16.75 16.38 -7.51
CA LEU A 163 15.65 16.83 -8.36
C LEU A 163 15.95 16.48 -9.82
N GLY A 164 15.10 15.63 -10.40
CA GLY A 164 15.09 15.33 -11.82
C GLY A 164 14.56 16.48 -12.67
N ASN A 165 14.56 16.28 -13.98
CA ASN A 165 14.13 17.25 -14.98
C ASN A 165 12.82 16.80 -15.64
N THR A 166 12.50 17.31 -16.83
CA THR A 166 11.25 16.92 -17.52
C THR A 166 11.40 15.73 -18.48
N GLY A 167 12.57 15.09 -18.47
CA GLY A 167 12.87 13.92 -19.28
C GLY A 167 12.88 12.67 -18.41
N ASN A 168 12.89 11.51 -19.02
CA ASN A 168 12.91 10.25 -18.28
C ASN A 168 14.27 10.10 -17.57
N ASN A 169 14.26 10.09 -16.25
CA ASN A 169 15.45 10.05 -15.40
C ASN A 169 15.57 8.72 -14.67
N VAL A 170 16.81 8.28 -14.47
CA VAL A 170 17.15 7.28 -13.46
C VAL A 170 17.83 8.00 -12.30
N LEU A 171 17.20 7.98 -11.14
CA LEU A 171 17.63 8.65 -9.91
C LEU A 171 17.91 7.60 -8.82
N ASN A 172 19.07 7.67 -8.16
CA ASN A 172 19.43 6.74 -7.10
C ASN A 172 20.09 7.48 -5.94
N GLY A 173 19.50 7.42 -4.74
CA GLY A 173 20.00 8.06 -3.52
C GLY A 173 21.25 7.39 -2.96
N LEU A 174 21.25 6.06 -2.95
CA LEU A 174 22.26 5.14 -2.40
C LEU A 174 22.14 4.92 -0.90
N ALA A 175 22.80 5.72 -0.07
CA ALA A 175 22.80 5.56 1.37
C ALA A 175 22.67 6.93 2.02
N GLY A 176 22.11 6.97 3.22
CA GLY A 176 21.69 8.20 3.86
C GLY A 176 20.21 8.45 3.62
N ILE A 177 19.64 9.37 4.41
CA ILE A 177 18.21 9.73 4.28
C ILE A 177 18.05 10.70 3.11
N ASP A 178 17.54 10.21 1.99
CA ASP A 178 17.47 10.92 0.72
C ASP A 178 16.08 11.52 0.46
N SER A 179 16.07 12.60 -0.33
CA SER A 179 14.86 13.19 -0.89
C SER A 179 14.98 13.30 -2.40
N ILE A 180 14.23 12.46 -3.11
CA ILE A 180 14.33 12.28 -4.56
C ILE A 180 12.99 12.67 -5.20
N ASN A 181 13.04 13.49 -6.24
CA ASN A 181 11.88 13.88 -7.03
C ASN A 181 12.17 13.68 -8.53
N GLY A 182 11.39 12.83 -9.20
CA GLY A 182 11.54 12.49 -10.63
C GLY A 182 11.29 13.67 -11.55
N GLY A 183 10.18 14.39 -11.32
CA GLY A 183 9.80 15.57 -12.09
C GLY A 183 8.70 15.25 -13.08
N ASP A 184 8.93 15.54 -14.37
CA ASP A 184 8.03 15.06 -15.42
C ASP A 184 8.78 13.99 -16.22
N GLY A 185 8.05 13.06 -16.84
CA GLY A 185 8.66 11.99 -17.63
C GLY A 185 8.41 10.65 -16.96
N ASN A 186 8.89 9.58 -17.57
CA ASN A 186 8.77 8.25 -16.98
C ASN A 186 10.05 7.95 -16.23
N ASP A 187 10.02 8.08 -14.92
CA ASP A 187 11.21 8.08 -14.07
C ASP A 187 11.38 6.76 -13.31
N SER A 188 12.64 6.47 -12.95
CA SER A 188 12.99 5.35 -12.08
C SER A 188 13.79 5.88 -10.90
N LEU A 189 13.20 5.79 -9.71
CA LEU A 189 13.73 6.31 -8.46
C LEU A 189 14.07 5.12 -7.54
N ALA A 190 15.27 5.15 -6.97
CA ALA A 190 15.69 4.25 -5.91
C ALA A 190 16.17 5.07 -4.71
N GLY A 191 15.59 4.85 -3.52
CA GLY A 191 16.03 5.46 -2.25
C GLY A 191 17.37 4.87 -1.84
N GLY A 192 17.35 3.60 -1.47
CA GLY A 192 18.55 2.83 -1.17
C GLY A 192 18.53 2.29 0.24
N THR A 193 19.38 2.80 1.12
CA THR A 193 19.35 2.47 2.56
C THR A 193 18.95 3.67 3.37
N GLU A 194 18.49 3.42 4.60
CA GLU A 194 17.90 4.44 5.47
C GLU A 194 16.52 4.90 4.97
N ASN A 195 15.92 5.87 5.66
CA ASN A 195 14.51 6.23 5.48
C ASN A 195 14.38 7.36 4.46
N ASP A 196 13.91 7.04 3.26
CA ASP A 196 13.92 7.95 2.12
C ASP A 196 12.56 8.56 1.80
N ILE A 197 12.57 9.63 1.00
CA ILE A 197 11.39 10.26 0.43
C ILE A 197 11.51 10.27 -1.09
N LEU A 198 10.63 9.54 -1.76
CA LEU A 198 10.58 9.43 -3.22
C LEU A 198 9.29 10.07 -3.73
N VAL A 199 9.41 10.96 -4.70
CA VAL A 199 8.30 11.60 -5.39
C VAL A 199 8.41 11.33 -6.89
N GLY A 200 7.46 10.60 -7.48
CA GLY A 200 7.44 10.26 -8.91
C GLY A 200 7.28 11.51 -9.76
N GLY A 201 6.07 12.06 -9.78
CA GLY A 201 5.79 13.29 -10.50
C GLY A 201 4.71 13.10 -11.57
N LEU A 202 4.91 13.67 -12.75
CA LEU A 202 4.02 13.41 -13.89
C LEU A 202 4.64 12.32 -14.75
N GLY A 203 3.96 11.20 -14.96
CA GLY A 203 4.62 10.17 -15.74
C GLY A 203 4.01 8.80 -15.69
N VAL A 204 4.86 7.81 -15.95
CA VAL A 204 4.66 6.43 -15.53
C VAL A 204 5.97 6.06 -14.88
N ASP A 205 5.96 6.06 -13.56
CA ASP A 205 7.15 6.07 -12.73
C ASP A 205 7.34 4.73 -12.03
N THR A 206 8.57 4.47 -11.62
CA THR A 206 8.93 3.34 -10.76
C THR A 206 9.68 3.86 -9.55
N LEU A 207 9.13 3.68 -8.37
CA LEU A 207 9.69 4.09 -7.09
C LEU A 207 10.06 2.85 -6.28
N ASP A 208 11.30 2.75 -5.84
CA ASP A 208 11.84 1.68 -5.00
C ASP A 208 12.46 2.29 -3.74
N GLY A 209 11.82 2.15 -2.59
CA GLY A 209 12.29 2.70 -1.31
C GLY A 209 13.60 2.04 -0.87
N GLY A 210 13.63 0.71 -0.87
CA GLY A 210 14.81 -0.06 -0.55
C GLY A 210 14.77 -0.53 0.89
N ALA A 211 15.70 -0.09 1.74
CA ALA A 211 15.80 -0.53 3.12
C ALA A 211 15.65 0.64 4.09
N GLY A 212 14.54 0.72 4.80
CA GLY A 212 14.21 1.82 5.67
C GLY A 212 12.72 1.91 5.90
N ASN A 213 12.27 2.92 6.61
CA ASN A 213 10.85 3.26 6.62
C ASN A 213 10.66 4.43 5.65
N ASP A 214 10.26 4.12 4.44
CA ASP A 214 10.31 5.04 3.31
C ASP A 214 8.96 5.74 3.08
N ILE A 215 8.98 6.87 2.37
CA ILE A 215 7.78 7.58 1.92
C ILE A 215 7.81 7.65 0.40
N LEU A 216 6.83 7.02 -0.26
CA LEU A 216 6.69 7.00 -1.71
C LEU A 216 5.41 7.76 -2.10
N ASP A 217 5.54 8.80 -2.94
CA ASP A 217 4.46 9.64 -3.48
C ASP A 217 4.55 9.67 -5.01
N ASP A 218 3.72 8.88 -5.69
CA ASP A 218 3.78 8.71 -7.16
C ASP A 218 3.13 9.86 -7.96
N ARG A 219 2.11 10.50 -7.38
CA ARG A 219 1.33 11.64 -7.90
C ARG A 219 0.46 11.37 -9.11
N ASN A 220 0.99 11.19 -10.31
CA ASN A 220 0.19 11.21 -11.52
C ASN A 220 0.77 10.25 -12.54
N GLY A 221 0.05 9.19 -12.82
CA GLY A 221 0.59 8.15 -13.68
C GLY A 221 -0.07 6.82 -13.45
N ASN A 222 0.45 5.80 -14.12
CA ASN A 222 0.11 4.42 -13.78
C ASN A 222 1.41 3.82 -13.25
N ASP A 223 1.65 3.98 -11.97
CA ASP A 223 2.99 3.92 -11.41
C ASP A 223 3.27 2.56 -10.75
N SER A 224 4.55 2.33 -10.40
CA SER A 224 4.97 1.14 -9.67
C SER A 224 5.76 1.52 -8.43
N LEU A 225 5.23 1.20 -7.26
CA LEU A 225 5.78 1.58 -5.97
C LEU A 225 6.18 0.32 -5.22
N ILE A 226 7.43 0.27 -4.77
CA ILE A 226 8.04 -0.84 -4.06
C ILE A 226 8.61 -0.26 -2.77
N GLY A 227 8.08 -0.63 -1.61
CA GLY A 227 8.55 -0.16 -0.31
C GLY A 227 9.91 -0.78 0.01
N GLY A 228 9.94 -2.11 0.12
CA GLY A 228 11.18 -2.86 0.30
C GLY A 228 11.22 -3.48 1.69
N SER A 229 12.14 -3.07 2.55
CA SER A 229 12.18 -3.57 3.93
C SER A 229 12.02 -2.45 4.93
N GLY A 230 11.10 -2.61 5.88
CA GLY A 230 10.76 -1.63 6.92
C GLY A 230 9.27 -1.30 6.85
N ASN A 231 8.85 -0.29 7.59
CA ASN A 231 7.44 0.10 7.62
C ASN A 231 7.25 1.30 6.70
N ASP A 232 6.79 1.03 5.48
CA ASP A 232 6.76 2.02 4.43
C ASP A 232 5.44 2.76 4.36
N ARG A 233 5.47 3.96 3.78
CA ARG A 233 4.31 4.81 3.59
C ARG A 233 4.15 5.16 2.12
N PHE A 234 3.02 4.77 1.56
CA PHE A 234 2.66 5.08 0.18
C PHE A 234 1.61 6.18 0.15
N THR A 235 1.75 7.14 -0.75
CA THR A 235 0.74 8.10 -1.12
C THR A 235 0.46 7.90 -2.61
N SER A 236 -0.65 7.25 -2.93
CA SER A 236 -1.03 7.02 -4.33
C SER A 236 -1.81 8.19 -4.88
N GLY A 237 -1.45 8.59 -6.09
CA GLY A 237 -1.96 9.70 -6.84
C GLY A 237 -3.08 9.33 -7.82
N LEU A 238 -3.19 10.10 -8.91
CA LEU A 238 -4.14 9.80 -9.98
C LEU A 238 -3.60 8.73 -10.92
N GLY A 239 -4.37 7.65 -11.09
CA GLY A 239 -4.21 6.66 -12.14
C GLY A 239 -4.22 5.23 -11.60
N ILE A 240 -3.74 4.28 -12.43
CA ILE A 240 -3.77 2.84 -12.10
C ILE A 240 -2.39 2.38 -11.68
N ASP A 241 -2.15 2.39 -10.37
CA ASP A 241 -0.83 2.12 -9.80
C ASP A 241 -0.66 0.66 -9.36
N THR A 242 0.58 0.24 -9.18
CA THR A 242 0.94 -1.06 -8.61
C THR A 242 1.76 -0.83 -7.36
N ILE A 243 1.35 -1.40 -6.24
CA ILE A 243 2.05 -1.23 -4.95
C ILE A 243 2.51 -2.60 -4.44
N ASN A 244 3.79 -2.67 -4.05
CA ASN A 244 4.39 -3.76 -3.30
C ASN A 244 4.98 -3.18 -2.01
N GLY A 245 4.44 -3.55 -0.85
CA GLY A 245 4.95 -3.09 0.45
C GLY A 245 6.30 -3.71 0.79
N GLY A 246 6.47 -5.00 0.50
CA GLY A 246 7.64 -5.77 0.92
C GLY A 246 7.56 -6.23 2.38
N ASP A 247 8.71 -6.26 3.05
CA ASP A 247 8.88 -6.73 4.43
C ASP A 247 8.51 -5.62 5.43
N GLY A 248 7.43 -5.77 6.19
CA GLY A 248 7.13 -4.87 7.32
C GLY A 248 5.64 -4.64 7.52
N ILE A 249 5.31 -3.53 8.20
CA ILE A 249 3.92 -3.06 8.35
C ILE A 249 3.80 -1.75 7.58
N ASP A 250 3.14 -1.83 6.43
CA ASP A 250 3.08 -0.74 5.48
C ASP A 250 1.76 0.04 5.62
N HIS A 251 1.82 1.30 5.21
CA HIS A 251 0.74 2.26 5.36
C HIS A 251 0.47 2.94 4.02
N ILE A 252 -0.77 2.86 3.53
CA ILE A 252 -1.19 3.59 2.33
C ILE A 252 -2.03 4.79 2.77
N VAL A 253 -1.73 5.97 2.25
CA VAL A 253 -2.50 7.20 2.45
C VAL A 253 -3.05 7.72 1.15
N GLU A 254 -4.35 7.96 1.16
CA GLU A 254 -5.16 8.15 -0.03
C GLU A 254 -5.10 9.60 -0.52
N SER A 255 -4.93 9.77 -1.85
CA SER A 255 -5.13 11.04 -2.54
C SER A 255 -6.14 10.91 -3.70
N SER A 256 -7.43 10.86 -3.36
CA SER A 256 -8.58 11.22 -4.21
C SER A 256 -8.93 10.42 -5.48
N ASP A 257 -8.23 9.36 -5.88
CA ASP A 257 -8.65 8.48 -6.99
C ASP A 257 -8.16 7.03 -6.76
N PHE A 258 -9.02 6.04 -6.94
CA PHE A 258 -8.82 4.68 -6.41
C PHE A 258 -8.74 3.66 -7.55
N SER A 259 -7.52 3.39 -8.03
CA SER A 259 -7.32 2.25 -8.94
C SER A 259 -5.95 1.56 -8.83
N PHE A 260 -5.46 1.24 -7.63
CA PHE A 260 -4.21 0.47 -7.50
C PHE A 260 -4.40 -1.07 -7.50
N ALA A 261 -3.31 -1.79 -7.77
CA ALA A 261 -3.20 -3.25 -7.67
C ALA A 261 -2.08 -3.64 -6.69
N LEU A 262 -2.38 -4.53 -5.73
CA LEU A 262 -1.38 -5.08 -4.80
C LEU A 262 -0.77 -6.35 -5.38
N THR A 263 0.56 -6.45 -5.34
CA THR A 263 1.31 -7.51 -6.07
C THR A 263 2.03 -8.52 -5.18
N ASP A 264 1.96 -8.38 -3.84
CA ASP A 264 2.67 -9.26 -2.89
C ASP A 264 1.88 -9.49 -1.57
N ASP A 265 2.40 -10.37 -0.71
CA ASP A 265 1.86 -10.82 0.59
C ASP A 265 1.93 -9.76 1.73
N SER A 266 2.31 -8.52 1.44
CA SER A 266 2.63 -7.50 2.45
C SER A 266 1.43 -7.11 3.33
N LEU A 267 1.71 -6.73 4.58
CA LEU A 267 0.70 -6.36 5.57
C LEU A 267 0.42 -4.86 5.49
N PHE A 268 -0.75 -4.50 4.94
CA PHE A 268 -1.17 -3.09 4.82
C PHE A 268 -2.14 -2.68 5.93
N THR A 269 -1.97 -1.43 6.38
CA THR A 269 -2.94 -0.71 7.21
C THR A 269 -3.46 0.52 6.47
N PHE A 270 -4.79 0.72 6.51
CA PHE A 270 -5.48 1.86 5.87
C PHE A 270 -5.99 2.82 6.96
N THR A 271 -6.00 4.12 6.68
CA THR A 271 -6.52 5.14 7.62
C THR A 271 -7.41 6.16 6.92
N SER A 272 -8.58 5.75 6.41
CA SER A 272 -9.69 6.67 6.12
C SER A 272 -11.04 5.97 5.83
N ASP A 273 -12.11 6.74 6.02
CA ASP A 273 -13.50 6.45 5.67
C ASP A 273 -13.62 6.21 4.15
N PHE A 274 -13.93 4.98 3.74
CA PHE A 274 -14.21 4.62 2.35
C PHE A 274 -15.34 5.50 1.79
N LEU A 275 -15.14 6.12 0.62
CA LEU A 275 -16.22 6.78 -0.12
C LEU A 275 -16.71 5.88 -1.27
N ASP A 276 -17.99 6.01 -1.60
CA ASP A 276 -18.85 5.07 -2.36
C ASP A 276 -18.41 4.61 -3.79
N GLU A 277 -17.21 4.92 -4.29
CA GLU A 277 -16.78 4.55 -5.67
C GLU A 277 -15.38 3.92 -5.81
N ASP A 278 -14.71 3.61 -4.70
CA ASP A 278 -13.30 3.14 -4.70
C ASP A 278 -13.13 1.68 -5.19
N LYS A 279 -12.19 1.40 -6.10
CA LYS A 279 -11.97 0.05 -6.71
C LYS A 279 -10.60 -0.53 -6.42
N LEU A 280 -10.55 -1.64 -5.69
CA LEU A 280 -9.34 -2.47 -5.50
C LEU A 280 -9.30 -3.58 -6.56
N ASN A 281 -8.37 -3.49 -7.52
CA ASN A 281 -8.42 -4.31 -8.74
C ASN A 281 -7.81 -5.72 -8.61
N SER A 282 -6.90 -5.94 -7.65
CA SER A 282 -6.40 -7.29 -7.32
C SER A 282 -5.60 -7.32 -6.00
N ILE A 283 -5.75 -8.40 -5.23
CA ILE A 283 -4.82 -8.79 -4.17
C ILE A 283 -4.23 -10.15 -4.53
N GLU A 284 -2.95 -10.23 -4.86
CA GLU A 284 -2.22 -11.50 -4.99
C GLU A 284 -1.42 -11.72 -3.71
N GLY A 285 -2.05 -12.42 -2.75
CA GLY A 285 -1.36 -12.98 -1.59
C GLY A 285 -1.26 -12.10 -0.32
N ALA A 286 -1.63 -10.82 -0.38
CA ALA A 286 -1.64 -9.92 0.78
C ALA A 286 -2.67 -10.27 1.86
N THR A 287 -2.33 -10.05 3.13
CA THR A 287 -3.30 -9.97 4.23
C THR A 287 -3.79 -8.53 4.35
N LEU A 288 -4.97 -8.24 3.78
CA LEU A 288 -5.64 -6.96 3.93
C LEU A 288 -6.32 -6.89 5.31
N THR A 289 -5.86 -6.00 6.20
CA THR A 289 -6.54 -5.69 7.47
C THR A 289 -7.16 -4.30 7.39
N LEU A 290 -8.48 -4.24 7.22
CA LEU A 290 -9.25 -2.99 7.33
C LEU A 290 -9.65 -2.79 8.80
N LYS A 291 -9.47 -1.59 9.35
CA LYS A 291 -9.94 -1.21 10.69
C LYS A 291 -10.63 0.14 10.58
N ASP A 292 -11.94 0.17 10.77
CA ASP A 292 -12.68 1.41 10.94
C ASP A 292 -12.96 1.69 12.44
N SER A 293 -12.97 2.98 12.80
CA SER A 293 -13.29 3.48 14.13
C SER A 293 -14.70 4.12 14.24
N GLY A 294 -15.52 4.08 13.17
CA GLY A 294 -16.97 4.18 13.29
C GLY A 294 -17.72 4.74 12.09
N ASN A 295 -18.28 3.86 11.25
CA ASN A 295 -19.69 3.71 10.83
C ASN A 295 -19.78 2.66 9.70
N GLU A 296 -20.98 2.06 9.55
CA GLU A 296 -21.45 1.11 8.52
C GLU A 296 -20.59 0.99 7.23
N PHE A 297 -19.87 -0.12 7.08
CA PHE A 297 -19.26 -0.51 5.80
C PHE A 297 -20.35 -0.91 4.80
N GLN A 298 -20.53 -0.13 3.72
CA GLN A 298 -21.28 -0.57 2.53
C GLN A 298 -20.29 -0.93 1.40
N PHE A 299 -19.79 -2.17 1.34
CA PHE A 299 -18.92 -2.59 0.23
C PHE A 299 -19.69 -3.07 -1.01
N ILE A 300 -19.62 -2.23 -2.05
CA ILE A 300 -19.15 -2.44 -3.43
C ILE A 300 -19.19 -3.88 -4.02
N ASP A 301 -20.05 -4.04 -5.01
CA ASP A 301 -20.31 -5.18 -5.92
C ASP A 301 -19.15 -5.47 -6.92
N ALA A 302 -17.87 -5.27 -6.55
CA ALA A 302 -16.75 -5.30 -7.51
C ALA A 302 -15.36 -5.70 -6.96
N LEU A 303 -15.28 -6.64 -6.00
CA LEU A 303 -14.00 -7.24 -5.59
C LEU A 303 -13.85 -8.65 -6.18
N ASP A 304 -13.06 -8.81 -7.25
CA ASP A 304 -12.75 -10.11 -7.86
C ASP A 304 -11.52 -10.72 -7.18
N PHE A 305 -11.70 -11.26 -5.96
CA PHE A 305 -10.65 -11.86 -5.13
C PHE A 305 -10.16 -13.22 -5.64
N THR A 306 -9.82 -13.36 -6.93
CA THR A 306 -9.53 -14.66 -7.56
C THR A 306 -8.34 -15.44 -6.95
N LYS A 307 -7.58 -14.90 -5.98
CA LYS A 307 -6.31 -15.50 -5.52
C LYS A 307 -5.88 -15.37 -4.04
N GLY A 308 -6.58 -14.65 -3.15
CA GLY A 308 -6.11 -14.33 -1.77
C GLY A 308 -7.02 -14.81 -0.61
N SER A 309 -6.49 -14.79 0.63
CA SER A 309 -7.19 -14.96 1.92
C SER A 309 -7.27 -13.59 2.61
N VAL A 310 -8.39 -13.24 3.21
CA VAL A 310 -8.69 -11.91 3.77
C VAL A 310 -8.93 -12.01 5.27
N THR A 311 -8.44 -11.03 6.06
CA THR A 311 -8.80 -10.87 7.47
C THR A 311 -9.46 -9.50 7.69
N LEU A 312 -10.79 -9.46 7.74
CA LEU A 312 -11.56 -8.24 7.97
C LEU A 312 -11.96 -8.15 9.44
N SER A 313 -11.66 -7.04 10.12
CA SER A 313 -12.12 -6.80 11.49
C SER A 313 -12.59 -5.35 11.63
N ASP A 314 -13.89 -5.12 11.72
CA ASP A 314 -14.45 -3.82 12.05
C ASP A 314 -14.80 -3.69 13.54
N GLY A 315 -15.13 -2.46 13.93
CA GLY A 315 -15.32 -2.01 15.31
C GLY A 315 -16.78 -2.08 15.76
N ASN A 316 -17.30 -0.99 16.33
CA ASN A 316 -18.73 -0.89 16.70
C ASN A 316 -19.54 -0.38 15.49
N GLY A 317 -20.68 -0.97 15.18
CA GLY A 317 -21.55 -0.64 14.05
C GLY A 317 -22.36 -1.87 13.58
N SER A 318 -23.36 -1.66 12.72
CA SER A 318 -23.96 -2.74 11.91
C SER A 318 -23.26 -2.73 10.55
N ASN A 319 -22.74 -3.86 10.10
CA ASN A 319 -21.75 -3.91 9.03
C ASN A 319 -22.03 -5.00 7.97
N SER A 320 -21.46 -4.91 6.76
CA SER A 320 -21.52 -6.01 5.77
C SER A 320 -20.13 -6.33 5.22
N LEU A 321 -19.67 -7.56 5.47
CA LEU A 321 -18.31 -8.04 5.19
C LEU A 321 -18.38 -9.21 4.20
N ILE A 322 -17.51 -9.24 3.17
CA ILE A 322 -17.48 -10.32 2.17
C ILE A 322 -16.03 -10.77 1.94
N GLY A 323 -15.75 -12.07 2.10
CA GLY A 323 -14.47 -12.72 1.87
C GLY A 323 -14.22 -13.08 0.40
N GLY A 324 -13.06 -13.67 0.15
CA GLY A 324 -12.52 -13.97 -1.17
C GLY A 324 -12.78 -15.41 -1.65
N HIS A 325 -11.76 -16.02 -2.28
CA HIS A 325 -11.86 -17.37 -2.87
C HIS A 325 -11.07 -18.46 -2.11
N LYS A 326 -10.34 -18.10 -1.04
CA LYS A 326 -9.55 -19.01 -0.16
C LYS A 326 -10.12 -18.95 1.26
N SER A 327 -9.43 -19.52 2.25
CA SER A 327 -9.81 -19.44 3.67
C SER A 327 -9.76 -18.02 4.20
N ASP A 328 -10.88 -17.46 4.60
CA ASP A 328 -11.03 -16.08 5.08
C ASP A 328 -11.32 -16.01 6.59
N LYS A 329 -11.06 -14.85 7.20
CA LYS A 329 -11.42 -14.54 8.57
C LYS A 329 -12.19 -13.22 8.63
N LEU A 330 -13.43 -13.26 9.09
CA LEU A 330 -14.30 -12.10 9.16
C LEU A 330 -14.74 -11.89 10.61
N PHE A 331 -14.61 -10.67 11.14
CA PHE A 331 -14.98 -10.30 12.51
C PHE A 331 -15.86 -9.04 12.46
N GLY A 332 -17.14 -9.13 12.86
CA GLY A 332 -18.13 -8.04 12.82
C GLY A 332 -18.09 -7.08 14.03
N GLY A 333 -17.68 -7.57 15.19
CA GLY A 333 -17.49 -6.71 16.36
C GLY A 333 -18.79 -6.41 17.10
N ALA A 334 -19.32 -5.19 17.03
CA ALA A 334 -20.49 -4.81 17.84
C ALA A 334 -21.57 -4.07 17.04
N GLY A 335 -22.62 -4.77 16.63
CA GLY A 335 -23.89 -4.29 16.11
C GLY A 335 -24.55 -5.44 15.36
N ASN A 336 -25.36 -5.16 14.33
CA ASN A 336 -25.98 -6.22 13.54
C ASN A 336 -25.25 -6.35 12.21
N ASP A 337 -24.50 -7.43 12.01
CA ASP A 337 -23.50 -7.57 10.96
C ASP A 337 -23.83 -8.70 9.97
N ASP A 338 -23.63 -8.46 8.66
CA ASP A 338 -23.81 -9.41 7.57
C ASP A 338 -22.44 -9.88 7.05
N LEU A 339 -21.96 -11.03 7.52
CA LEU A 339 -20.66 -11.62 7.17
C LEU A 339 -20.82 -12.71 6.11
N LEU A 340 -20.08 -12.59 5.01
CA LEU A 340 -20.09 -13.53 3.89
C LEU A 340 -18.70 -14.13 3.65
N GLY A 341 -18.54 -15.45 3.68
CA GLY A 341 -17.25 -16.15 3.44
C GLY A 341 -16.67 -15.89 2.04
N GLY A 342 -17.52 -15.74 1.03
CA GLY A 342 -17.11 -15.36 -0.32
C GLY A 342 -17.72 -16.28 -1.38
N ARG A 343 -17.01 -16.53 -2.49
CA ARG A 343 -17.41 -17.49 -3.55
C ARG A 343 -16.36 -18.61 -3.73
N GLY A 344 -15.54 -18.83 -2.70
CA GLY A 344 -14.33 -19.66 -2.68
C GLY A 344 -14.52 -21.14 -2.41
N LEU A 345 -13.40 -21.85 -2.26
CA LEU A 345 -13.30 -23.21 -1.67
C LEU A 345 -12.62 -23.15 -0.30
N GLY A 346 -12.63 -21.98 0.35
CA GLY A 346 -11.96 -21.72 1.61
C GLY A 346 -12.51 -22.58 2.73
N ASN A 347 -11.71 -22.75 3.79
CA ASN A 347 -12.29 -22.96 5.11
C ASN A 347 -12.30 -21.60 5.81
N ASP A 348 -13.47 -21.02 5.97
CA ASP A 348 -13.64 -19.66 6.45
C ASP A 348 -13.93 -19.64 7.95
N THR A 349 -13.57 -18.54 8.61
CA THR A 349 -13.90 -18.28 10.01
C THR A 349 -14.64 -16.98 10.11
N LEU A 350 -15.93 -17.03 10.43
CA LEU A 350 -16.78 -15.85 10.60
C LEU A 350 -17.12 -15.71 12.08
N MET A 351 -16.99 -14.49 12.60
CA MET A 351 -17.28 -14.15 13.98
C MET A 351 -18.13 -12.88 14.00
N GLY A 352 -19.41 -13.00 14.36
CA GLY A 352 -20.37 -11.89 14.43
C GLY A 352 -19.98 -10.89 15.52
N GLY A 353 -20.10 -11.30 16.78
CA GLY A 353 -19.70 -10.50 17.93
C GLY A 353 -20.90 -10.14 18.79
N SER A 354 -21.20 -8.87 19.03
CA SER A 354 -22.37 -8.48 19.84
C SER A 354 -23.45 -7.77 19.00
N GLY A 355 -24.68 -8.26 19.03
CA GLY A 355 -25.82 -7.77 18.27
C GLY A 355 -26.37 -8.89 17.38
N ASN A 356 -27.27 -8.62 16.44
CA ASN A 356 -27.94 -9.68 15.69
C ASN A 356 -27.32 -9.85 14.31
N ASP A 357 -26.55 -10.92 14.12
CA ASP A 357 -25.67 -11.07 12.96
C ASP A 357 -26.16 -12.13 11.96
N THR A 358 -25.91 -11.91 10.67
CA THR A 358 -26.10 -12.88 9.59
C THR A 358 -24.74 -13.38 9.12
N LEU A 359 -24.42 -14.65 9.37
CA LEU A 359 -23.17 -15.27 8.94
C LEU A 359 -23.47 -16.34 7.88
N ALA A 360 -22.94 -16.17 6.68
CA ALA A 360 -23.14 -17.15 5.60
C ALA A 360 -21.90 -17.35 4.74
N ASP A 361 -21.74 -18.55 4.21
CA ASP A 361 -20.68 -18.84 3.24
C ASP A 361 -21.04 -18.39 1.78
N ASN A 362 -22.23 -17.81 1.50
CA ASN A 362 -22.59 -17.45 0.12
C ASN A 362 -23.65 -16.35 -0.06
N VAL A 363 -23.55 -15.63 -1.20
CA VAL A 363 -24.55 -14.70 -1.75
C VAL A 363 -25.69 -15.46 -2.42
N VAL A 364 -26.91 -15.34 -1.90
CA VAL A 364 -28.13 -15.76 -2.62
C VAL A 364 -28.59 -14.64 -3.55
N THR A 365 -27.98 -14.52 -4.73
CA THR A 365 -28.63 -13.82 -5.86
C THR A 365 -28.68 -14.75 -7.08
N GLY A 366 -29.91 -14.97 -7.55
CA GLY A 366 -30.28 -16.14 -8.34
C GLY A 366 -29.56 -16.29 -9.68
N ASP A 367 -28.79 -17.36 -9.81
CA ASP A 367 -28.96 -18.40 -10.82
C ASP A 367 -27.99 -19.56 -10.47
N ILE A 368 -28.56 -20.74 -10.20
CA ILE A 368 -27.92 -22.08 -10.15
C ILE A 368 -26.49 -22.10 -9.58
N VAL A 369 -26.36 -22.25 -8.25
CA VAL A 369 -25.07 -22.59 -7.60
C VAL A 369 -24.88 -24.10 -7.65
N ALA A 370 -24.12 -24.55 -8.66
CA ALA A 370 -23.36 -25.77 -8.49
C ALA A 370 -22.02 -25.36 -7.86
N SER A 371 -21.82 -25.85 -6.63
CA SER A 371 -20.53 -26.07 -5.96
C SER A 371 -19.85 -24.81 -5.37
N ASN A 372 -19.25 -24.79 -4.17
CA ASN A 372 -18.45 -25.81 -3.49
C ASN A 372 -18.10 -25.27 -2.06
N GLY A 373 -18.19 -25.99 -0.94
CA GLY A 373 -17.19 -26.92 -0.42
C GLY A 373 -16.17 -26.23 0.51
N GLY A 374 -16.22 -26.48 1.82
CA GLY A 374 -15.32 -25.98 2.89
C GLY A 374 -15.43 -26.82 4.18
N ASN A 375 -14.78 -26.45 5.28
CA ASN A 375 -15.15 -26.90 6.63
C ASN A 375 -15.12 -25.66 7.51
N ASP A 376 -16.25 -24.99 7.57
CA ASP A 376 -16.30 -23.60 8.00
C ASP A 376 -16.59 -23.50 9.49
N VAL A 377 -16.20 -22.38 10.09
CA VAL A 377 -16.45 -22.12 11.51
C VAL A 377 -17.15 -20.79 11.66
N LEU A 378 -18.40 -20.83 12.10
CA LEU A 378 -19.27 -19.66 12.28
C LEU A 378 -19.59 -19.51 13.77
N PHE A 379 -19.32 -18.33 14.31
CA PHE A 379 -19.64 -17.95 15.69
C PHE A 379 -20.55 -16.72 15.69
N GLY A 380 -21.78 -16.85 16.20
CA GLY A 380 -22.69 -15.72 16.41
C GLY A 380 -22.23 -14.83 17.57
N GLU A 381 -21.89 -15.44 18.70
CA GLU A 381 -21.55 -14.79 19.97
C GLU A 381 -22.77 -14.22 20.73
N ASP A 382 -22.87 -12.93 21.03
CA ASP A 382 -23.98 -12.37 21.82
C ASP A 382 -25.04 -11.78 20.87
N GLY A 383 -26.20 -12.38 20.67
CA GLY A 383 -27.10 -11.97 19.59
C GLY A 383 -28.28 -12.90 19.35
N ASP A 384 -29.31 -12.44 18.63
CA ASP A 384 -30.20 -13.39 17.93
C ASP A 384 -29.66 -13.56 16.49
N ASP A 385 -28.85 -14.61 16.26
CA ASP A 385 -28.01 -14.73 15.05
C ASP A 385 -28.55 -15.73 14.01
N GLU A 386 -28.21 -15.55 12.73
CA GLU A 386 -28.51 -16.47 11.63
C GLU A 386 -27.22 -17.04 11.01
N LEU A 387 -26.95 -18.32 11.22
CA LEU A 387 -25.72 -19.02 10.78
C LEU A 387 -26.04 -20.06 9.70
N LEU A 388 -25.41 -19.90 8.52
CA LEU A 388 -25.64 -20.74 7.33
C LEU A 388 -24.31 -21.38 6.83
N GLY A 389 -24.09 -22.65 7.15
CA GLY A 389 -22.84 -23.40 6.84
C GLY A 389 -22.70 -23.89 5.39
N GLN A 390 -23.80 -24.29 4.73
CA GLN A 390 -23.79 -24.76 3.34
C GLN A 390 -22.96 -26.06 3.11
N ASN A 391 -22.21 -26.17 2.00
CA ASN A 391 -21.53 -27.43 1.64
C ASN A 391 -20.19 -27.56 2.40
N GLY A 392 -20.09 -28.48 3.36
CA GLY A 392 -18.84 -28.66 4.09
C GLY A 392 -18.89 -29.70 5.19
N ASN A 393 -17.99 -29.65 6.17
CA ASN A 393 -18.32 -30.18 7.50
C ASN A 393 -18.14 -29.00 8.46
N ASP A 394 -19.25 -28.35 8.78
CA ASP A 394 -19.17 -27.02 9.37
C ASP A 394 -19.36 -27.07 10.88
N ALA A 395 -18.79 -26.09 11.58
CA ALA A 395 -18.96 -25.90 13.01
C ALA A 395 -19.67 -24.56 13.23
N LEU A 396 -20.96 -24.62 13.57
CA LEU A 396 -21.79 -23.44 13.84
C LEU A 396 -22.02 -23.35 15.35
N SER A 397 -21.77 -22.19 15.93
CA SER A 397 -22.01 -21.89 17.33
C SER A 397 -22.81 -20.58 17.43
N GLY A 398 -24.07 -20.65 17.83
CA GLY A 398 -24.95 -19.49 18.03
C GLY A 398 -24.39 -18.57 19.11
N GLY A 399 -24.45 -19.00 20.37
CA GLY A 399 -23.85 -18.25 21.48
C GLY A 399 -24.90 -17.84 22.50
N ALA A 400 -25.22 -16.57 22.66
CA ALA A 400 -26.19 -16.08 23.61
C ALA A 400 -27.30 -15.28 22.92
N GLY A 401 -28.48 -15.88 22.83
CA GLY A 401 -29.72 -15.30 22.30
C GLY A 401 -30.48 -16.39 21.57
N ASN A 402 -31.42 -16.04 20.69
CA ASN A 402 -32.27 -17.03 20.01
C ASN A 402 -31.79 -17.22 18.57
N ASP A 403 -30.93 -18.20 18.37
CA ASP A 403 -30.16 -18.33 17.15
C ASP A 403 -30.84 -19.26 16.14
N PHE A 404 -30.58 -19.05 14.85
CA PHE A 404 -30.97 -19.92 13.76
C PHE A 404 -29.73 -20.55 13.12
N LEU A 405 -29.60 -21.88 13.20
CA LEU A 405 -28.46 -22.62 12.68
C LEU A 405 -28.89 -23.57 11.56
N ASN A 406 -28.26 -23.44 10.40
CA ASN A 406 -28.45 -24.32 9.25
C ASN A 406 -27.09 -24.78 8.68
N GLY A 407 -26.73 -26.03 8.95
CA GLY A 407 -25.48 -26.62 8.46
C GLY A 407 -25.55 -27.28 7.08
N PHE A 408 -26.71 -27.34 6.40
CA PHE A 408 -26.84 -28.22 5.22
C PHE A 408 -26.33 -27.63 3.92
N GLY A 409 -25.60 -28.45 3.17
CA GLY A 409 -25.22 -28.24 1.78
C GLY A 409 -26.11 -28.98 0.77
N SER A 410 -25.77 -28.79 -0.50
CA SER A 410 -26.44 -29.35 -1.66
C SER A 410 -26.10 -30.81 -1.97
N ASP A 411 -25.09 -31.41 -1.29
CA ASP A 411 -24.55 -32.74 -1.66
C ASP A 411 -24.96 -33.90 -0.72
N GLY A 412 -25.38 -33.61 0.51
CA GLY A 412 -25.93 -34.58 1.47
C GLY A 412 -24.91 -35.55 2.10
N ALA A 413 -23.60 -35.29 1.95
CA ALA A 413 -22.50 -36.06 2.53
C ALA A 413 -21.82 -35.41 3.75
N GLU A 414 -22.27 -34.21 4.14
CA GLU A 414 -21.70 -33.29 5.15
C GLU A 414 -21.89 -33.75 6.61
N ARG A 415 -20.93 -33.45 7.50
CA ARG A 415 -21.01 -33.75 8.94
C ARG A 415 -20.86 -32.49 9.79
N ASP A 416 -21.96 -31.79 9.97
CA ASP A 416 -21.95 -30.49 10.66
C ASP A 416 -22.09 -30.66 12.17
N ASN A 417 -21.47 -29.77 12.92
CA ASN A 417 -21.58 -29.67 14.37
C ASN A 417 -22.27 -28.34 14.71
N LEU A 418 -23.47 -28.42 15.27
CA LEU A 418 -24.31 -27.27 15.58
C LEU A 418 -24.42 -27.13 17.10
N GLY A 419 -23.98 -26.00 17.64
CA GLY A 419 -24.17 -25.60 19.03
C GLY A 419 -25.05 -24.35 19.10
N GLY A 420 -26.21 -24.42 19.73
CA GLY A 420 -27.08 -23.26 19.89
C GLY A 420 -26.55 -22.29 20.94
N GLY A 421 -26.03 -22.81 22.06
CA GLY A 421 -25.61 -22.00 23.19
C GLY A 421 -26.77 -21.74 24.17
N SER A 422 -27.00 -20.49 24.54
CA SER A 422 -28.02 -20.10 25.51
C SER A 422 -29.13 -19.25 24.88
N GLY A 423 -30.34 -19.80 24.84
CA GLY A 423 -31.55 -19.11 24.43
C GLY A 423 -32.47 -20.08 23.70
N ALA A 424 -33.45 -19.60 22.94
CA ALA A 424 -34.43 -20.46 22.29
C ALA A 424 -34.09 -20.69 20.80
N ASP A 425 -33.17 -21.62 20.55
CA ASP A 425 -32.52 -21.75 19.24
C ASP A 425 -33.34 -22.58 18.23
N ILE A 426 -33.08 -22.40 16.94
CA ILE A 426 -33.71 -23.13 15.85
C ILE A 426 -32.64 -23.82 15.01
N PHE A 427 -32.64 -25.14 15.04
CA PHE A 427 -31.81 -25.97 14.19
C PHE A 427 -32.61 -26.37 12.93
N SER A 428 -32.30 -25.75 11.80
CA SER A 428 -32.93 -26.05 10.51
C SER A 428 -32.19 -27.17 9.80
N LEU A 429 -32.90 -28.26 9.50
CA LEU A 429 -32.36 -29.44 8.83
C LEU A 429 -33.13 -29.74 7.54
N VAL A 430 -32.43 -29.88 6.39
CA VAL A 430 -33.08 -30.24 5.12
C VAL A 430 -33.08 -31.77 4.92
N ALA A 431 -34.24 -32.36 4.62
CA ALA A 431 -34.35 -33.79 4.33
C ALA A 431 -34.25 -34.10 2.82
N VAL A 432 -33.31 -34.95 2.45
CA VAL A 432 -33.22 -35.57 1.12
C VAL A 432 -34.14 -36.80 1.03
N ASN A 433 -34.86 -36.90 -0.10
CA ASN A 433 -35.83 -37.95 -0.41
C ASN A 433 -35.29 -39.38 -0.17
N PHE A 434 -35.97 -40.17 0.67
CA PHE A 434 -35.89 -41.64 0.59
C PHE A 434 -36.99 -42.13 -0.35
N THR A 435 -36.63 -42.57 -1.55
CA THR A 435 -37.63 -43.22 -2.43
C THR A 435 -37.96 -44.60 -1.86
N SER A 436 -39.24 -44.78 -1.52
CA SER A 436 -39.76 -46.01 -0.93
C SER A 436 -39.47 -47.26 -1.78
N ASN A 437 -39.19 -48.38 -1.10
CA ASN A 437 -39.08 -49.75 -1.64
C ASN A 437 -37.81 -50.15 -2.41
N SER A 438 -36.62 -49.91 -1.84
CA SER A 438 -35.47 -50.78 -2.12
C SER A 438 -34.65 -51.08 -0.85
N VAL A 439 -34.50 -52.36 -0.57
CA VAL A 439 -33.38 -52.87 0.23
C VAL A 439 -32.11 -52.38 -0.48
N PHE A 440 -31.37 -51.46 0.15
CA PHE A 440 -30.08 -50.84 -0.22
C PHE A 440 -29.53 -51.16 -1.64
N PRO A 441 -29.08 -50.18 -2.48
CA PRO A 441 -28.79 -48.74 -2.22
C PRO A 441 -29.28 -47.77 -3.34
N ALA A 442 -29.37 -46.45 -3.06
CA ALA A 442 -29.00 -45.33 -3.98
C ALA A 442 -29.50 -43.94 -3.53
N TYR A 443 -28.96 -43.43 -2.42
CA TYR A 443 -28.27 -42.13 -2.35
C TYR A 443 -27.24 -42.32 -1.21
N GLN A 444 -25.95 -42.27 -1.52
CA GLN A 444 -24.84 -42.63 -0.60
C GLN A 444 -24.31 -41.37 0.11
N GLY A 445 -25.18 -40.58 0.72
CA GLY A 445 -24.77 -39.55 1.66
C GLY A 445 -24.61 -40.18 3.05
N THR A 446 -23.40 -40.18 3.61
CA THR A 446 -23.13 -40.57 5.01
C THR A 446 -23.22 -39.37 5.97
N GLY A 447 -23.66 -38.23 5.47
CA GLY A 447 -23.73 -36.98 6.21
C GLY A 447 -24.70 -37.02 7.36
N HIS A 448 -24.38 -36.34 8.45
CA HIS A 448 -25.22 -36.16 9.63
C HIS A 448 -24.83 -34.89 10.37
N ALA A 449 -25.81 -34.06 10.71
CA ALA A 449 -25.62 -32.98 11.66
C ALA A 449 -25.63 -33.55 13.10
N THR A 450 -24.69 -33.11 13.93
CA THR A 450 -24.65 -33.34 15.37
C THR A 450 -25.04 -32.04 16.06
N ILE A 451 -26.11 -32.06 16.85
CA ILE A 451 -26.47 -30.93 17.71
C ILE A 451 -25.86 -31.21 19.09
N SER A 452 -24.97 -30.35 19.57
CA SER A 452 -24.16 -30.61 20.75
C SER A 452 -24.82 -30.28 22.09
N ASP A 453 -25.83 -29.40 22.10
CA ASP A 453 -26.35 -28.77 23.33
C ASP A 453 -27.87 -28.52 23.33
N PHE A 454 -28.64 -29.22 22.50
CA PHE A 454 -30.10 -29.07 22.42
C PHE A 454 -30.80 -29.13 23.78
N SER A 455 -31.51 -28.06 24.15
CA SER A 455 -32.23 -27.91 25.40
C SER A 455 -33.68 -27.45 25.17
N ILE A 456 -34.62 -28.29 25.58
CA ILE A 456 -36.06 -27.93 25.55
C ILE A 456 -36.37 -26.85 26.60
N SER A 457 -35.60 -26.80 27.68
CA SER A 457 -35.81 -25.88 28.79
C SER A 457 -35.50 -24.43 28.45
N SER A 458 -34.60 -24.23 27.49
CA SER A 458 -34.21 -22.93 26.92
C SER A 458 -35.14 -22.51 25.77
N GLY A 459 -35.79 -23.48 25.11
CA GLY A 459 -36.88 -23.23 24.15
C GLY A 459 -36.57 -23.70 22.73
N ASP A 460 -35.50 -24.50 22.57
CA ASP A 460 -34.93 -24.92 21.30
C ASP A 460 -35.92 -25.71 20.44
N LYS A 461 -35.76 -25.58 19.13
CA LYS A 461 -36.60 -26.22 18.11
C LYS A 461 -35.74 -26.85 17.04
N ILE A 462 -36.23 -27.95 16.50
CA ILE A 462 -35.72 -28.54 15.25
C ILE A 462 -36.76 -28.27 14.18
N GLU A 463 -36.35 -27.60 13.10
CA GLU A 463 -37.15 -27.41 11.90
C GLU A 463 -36.67 -28.37 10.81
N LEU A 464 -37.57 -29.19 10.27
CA LEU A 464 -37.27 -30.04 9.13
C LEU A 464 -37.87 -29.44 7.86
N THR A 465 -37.04 -29.12 6.86
CA THR A 465 -37.46 -28.54 5.57
C THR A 465 -37.13 -29.51 4.39
N GLY A 466 -37.83 -29.44 3.25
CA GLY A 466 -37.54 -30.29 2.06
C GLY A 466 -38.71 -31.15 1.52
N SER A 467 -38.48 -31.92 0.44
CA SER A 467 -39.51 -32.78 -0.19
C SER A 467 -39.92 -33.94 0.71
N LEU A 468 -41.19 -33.91 1.12
CA LEU A 468 -41.87 -34.81 2.06
C LEU A 468 -41.96 -36.28 1.60
N ASN A 469 -40.87 -37.04 1.65
CA ASN A 469 -40.94 -38.50 1.54
C ASN A 469 -40.04 -39.18 2.59
N GLN A 470 -40.68 -39.50 3.73
CA GLN A 470 -40.20 -40.30 4.87
C GLN A 470 -38.96 -39.76 5.60
N TYR A 471 -39.20 -39.16 6.78
CA TYR A 471 -38.15 -38.71 7.69
C TYR A 471 -37.78 -39.81 8.69
N LYS A 472 -36.46 -39.90 8.97
CA LYS A 472 -35.94 -40.65 10.12
C LYS A 472 -35.12 -39.71 10.98
N LEU A 473 -35.73 -39.17 12.04
CA LEU A 473 -35.00 -38.41 13.07
C LEU A 473 -34.46 -39.41 14.10
N VAL A 474 -33.13 -39.44 14.26
CA VAL A 474 -32.45 -40.23 15.30
C VAL A 474 -31.88 -39.26 16.32
N LEU A 475 -32.55 -39.14 17.48
CA LEU A 475 -32.01 -38.38 18.61
C LEU A 475 -31.01 -39.28 19.35
N GLY A 476 -29.72 -38.95 19.26
CA GLY A 476 -28.66 -39.55 20.08
C GLY A 476 -28.73 -39.02 21.53
N ASN A 477 -28.09 -39.73 22.47
CA ASN A 477 -28.14 -39.47 23.92
C ASN A 477 -28.21 -37.97 24.29
N ILE A 478 -29.39 -37.53 24.76
CA ILE A 478 -29.56 -36.30 25.52
C ILE A 478 -29.03 -36.63 26.92
N ASP A 479 -27.89 -36.05 27.30
CA ASP A 479 -27.25 -36.32 28.59
C ASP A 479 -28.13 -35.79 29.74
N GLY A 480 -28.90 -36.71 30.34
CA GLY A 480 -29.46 -36.52 31.67
C GLY A 480 -30.75 -35.71 31.80
N ASP A 481 -31.19 -34.99 30.76
CA ASP A 481 -32.44 -34.23 30.82
C ASP A 481 -33.67 -35.06 30.43
N THR A 482 -34.60 -35.16 31.38
CA THR A 482 -35.95 -35.71 31.16
C THR A 482 -36.68 -34.82 30.17
N VAL A 483 -36.96 -35.33 28.98
CA VAL A 483 -37.77 -34.64 27.96
C VAL A 483 -39.19 -34.40 28.49
N GLN A 484 -39.50 -33.19 28.96
CA GLN A 484 -40.88 -32.73 29.18
C GLN A 484 -41.16 -31.55 28.25
N ASP A 485 -42.27 -31.66 27.51
CA ASP A 485 -42.83 -30.62 26.63
C ASP A 485 -41.93 -30.14 25.47
N SER A 486 -41.43 -31.05 24.64
CA SER A 486 -40.79 -30.71 23.36
C SER A 486 -41.81 -30.28 22.30
N LEU A 487 -41.46 -29.26 21.51
CA LEU A 487 -42.20 -28.85 20.32
C LEU A 487 -41.34 -29.06 19.07
N ILE A 488 -41.46 -30.21 18.40
CA ILE A 488 -40.85 -30.40 17.07
C ILE A 488 -41.87 -29.93 16.03
N GLN A 489 -41.52 -28.92 15.25
CA GLN A 489 -42.36 -28.41 14.17
C GLN A 489 -41.92 -29.03 12.84
N LEU A 490 -42.84 -29.75 12.20
CA LEU A 490 -42.68 -30.22 10.83
C LEU A 490 -43.28 -29.17 9.90
N ARG A 491 -42.45 -28.63 9.01
CA ARG A 491 -42.87 -27.61 8.05
C ARG A 491 -42.57 -28.06 6.63
N SER A 492 -43.44 -27.70 5.68
CA SER A 492 -43.24 -27.94 4.25
C SER A 492 -43.61 -26.68 3.50
N ASN A 493 -42.69 -26.14 2.71
CA ASN A 493 -42.87 -24.87 1.99
C ASN A 493 -43.38 -23.74 2.90
N ASN A 494 -42.79 -23.62 4.10
CA ASN A 494 -43.17 -22.68 5.17
C ASN A 494 -44.56 -22.89 5.80
N ASP A 495 -45.32 -23.91 5.40
CA ASP A 495 -46.57 -24.29 6.08
C ASP A 495 -46.28 -25.29 7.21
N LEU A 496 -46.83 -25.04 8.40
CA LEU A 496 -46.81 -26.00 9.51
C LEU A 496 -47.69 -27.20 9.16
N ILE A 497 -47.07 -28.35 8.94
CA ILE A 497 -47.74 -29.60 8.55
C ILE A 497 -47.86 -30.59 9.70
N GLY A 498 -47.13 -30.38 10.80
CA GLY A 498 -47.23 -31.23 11.99
C GLY A 498 -46.52 -30.63 13.20
N VAL A 499 -47.04 -30.94 14.38
CA VAL A 499 -46.42 -30.61 15.67
C VAL A 499 -46.30 -31.90 16.46
N VAL A 500 -45.08 -32.26 16.86
CA VAL A 500 -44.88 -33.31 17.86
C VAL A 500 -44.76 -32.61 19.20
N LEU A 501 -45.79 -32.80 20.03
CA LEU A 501 -45.78 -32.54 21.46
C LEU A 501 -45.91 -33.90 22.13
N ASP A 502 -44.88 -34.41 22.80
CA ASP A 502 -45.19 -35.34 23.88
C ASP A 502 -44.12 -35.50 24.96
N ALA A 503 -44.62 -35.72 26.17
CA ALA A 503 -43.89 -35.75 27.42
C ALA A 503 -43.29 -37.13 27.71
N ASN A 504 -41.98 -37.14 27.98
CA ASN A 504 -41.12 -38.23 28.45
C ASN A 504 -40.57 -39.17 27.37
N ILE A 505 -39.44 -38.78 26.80
CA ILE A 505 -38.55 -39.65 26.03
C ILE A 505 -37.30 -39.91 26.89
N ILE A 506 -37.03 -41.17 27.20
CA ILE A 506 -35.76 -41.63 27.81
C ILE A 506 -35.12 -42.62 26.83
N GLY A 507 -33.86 -42.38 26.45
CA GLY A 507 -33.04 -43.25 25.59
C GLY A 507 -33.04 -42.89 24.09
N ALA A 508 -32.26 -43.63 23.30
CA ALA A 508 -32.20 -43.48 21.84
C ALA A 508 -33.54 -43.88 21.21
N ASN A 509 -34.25 -42.92 20.63
CA ASN A 509 -35.55 -43.13 20.02
C ASN A 509 -35.48 -42.80 18.53
N VAL A 510 -36.08 -43.68 17.71
CA VAL A 510 -36.18 -43.51 16.25
C VAL A 510 -37.61 -43.08 15.96
N PHE A 511 -37.79 -41.85 15.49
CA PHE A 511 -39.08 -41.37 15.04
C PHE A 511 -39.19 -41.58 13.53
N ASN A 512 -40.14 -42.44 13.13
CA ASN A 512 -40.50 -42.64 11.74
C ASN A 512 -41.77 -41.85 11.46
N PHE A 513 -41.68 -40.85 10.58
CA PHE A 513 -42.81 -40.02 10.18
C PHE A 513 -43.27 -40.46 8.78
N ILE A 514 -44.56 -40.80 8.63
CA ILE A 514 -45.16 -41.27 7.37
C ILE A 514 -45.61 -40.07 6.53
#